data_AF-A0A926MG83-F1
#
_entry.id   AF-A0A926MG83-F1
#
_cell.length_a   1.000
_cell.length_b   1.000
_cell.length_c   1.000
_cell.angle_alpha   90.00
_cell.angle_beta   90.00
_cell.angle_gamma   90.00
#
_symmetry.space_group_name_H-M   'P 1'
#
loop_
_entity.id
_entity.type
_entity.pdbx_description
1 polymer ?
#
loop_
_entity_poly.entity_id
_entity_poly.type
_entity_poly.pdbx_seq_one_letter_code
_entity_poly.pdbx_strand_id
1 'polypeptide(L)' 'SDCGIYTHHNPRINPAMTGFNVGCIDEINTFDIKEVPVNDGQNHPLDKK' A
#
# COMPACT_ATOMS: atom_id res chain seq x y z
N SER A 1 -18.07 -4.75 5.12
CA SER A 1 -16.91 -5.19 4.34
C SER A 1 -17.38 -5.52 2.93
N ASP A 2 -17.57 -4.50 2.11
CA ASP A 2 -18.29 -4.61 0.83
C ASP A 2 -17.32 -4.97 -0.33
N CYS A 3 -16.16 -4.32 -0.34
CA CYS A 3 -15.16 -4.41 -1.41
C CYS A 3 -13.90 -5.22 -1.06
N GLY A 4 -13.77 -5.71 0.18
CA GLY A 4 -12.60 -6.52 0.60
C GLY A 4 -11.27 -5.77 0.64
N ILE A 5 -11.26 -4.44 0.54
CA ILE A 5 -10.04 -3.64 0.55
C ILE A 5 -9.36 -3.72 1.91
N TYR A 6 -8.04 -3.93 1.90
CA TYR A 6 -7.22 -3.94 3.09
C TYR A 6 -7.12 -2.54 3.68
N THR A 7 -7.68 -2.36 4.87
CA THR A 7 -7.76 -1.04 5.52
C THR A 7 -6.61 -0.83 6.51
N HIS A 8 -6.43 -1.74 7.44
CA HIS A 8 -5.41 -1.65 8.48
C HIS A 8 -5.11 -3.02 9.09
N HIS A 9 -4.02 -3.08 9.87
CA HIS A 9 -3.65 -4.25 10.66
C HIS A 9 -2.71 -3.87 11.81
N ASN A 10 -2.59 -4.78 12.77
CA ASN A 10 -1.50 -4.74 13.74
C ASN A 10 -0.43 -5.77 13.32
N PRO A 11 0.81 -5.36 13.02
CA PRO A 11 1.85 -6.26 12.60
C PRO A 11 2.13 -7.35 13.65
N ARG A 12 2.34 -8.59 13.20
CA ARG A 12 2.68 -9.69 14.12
C ARG A 12 3.97 -9.45 14.89
N ILE A 13 4.96 -8.82 14.26
CA ILE A 13 6.27 -8.51 14.88
C ILE A 13 6.15 -7.50 16.02
N ASN A 14 5.19 -6.58 15.95
CA ASN A 14 4.93 -5.60 16.98
C ASN A 14 3.42 -5.27 17.03
N PRO A 15 2.66 -6.01 17.84
CA PRO A 15 1.20 -5.84 17.94
C PRO A 15 0.76 -4.49 18.52
N ALA A 16 1.68 -3.71 19.12
CA ALA A 16 1.41 -2.38 19.64
C ALA A 16 1.39 -1.30 18.54
N MET A 17 1.77 -1.64 17.30
CA MET A 17 1.67 -0.73 16.15
C MET A 17 0.43 -1.04 15.32
N THR A 18 -0.06 -0.04 14.59
CA THR A 18 -1.10 -0.20 13.57
C THR A 18 -0.61 0.35 12.24
N GLY A 19 -0.59 -0.49 11.22
CA GLY A 19 -0.30 -0.09 9.84
C GLY A 19 -1.60 0.15 9.09
N PHE A 20 -1.73 1.32 8.47
CA PHE A 20 -2.88 1.72 7.66
C PHE A 20 -2.54 1.68 6.17
N ASN A 21 -3.52 1.35 5.34
CA ASN A 21 -3.42 1.57 3.90
C ASN A 21 -3.64 3.06 3.61
N VAL A 22 -2.58 3.76 3.19
CA VAL A 22 -2.63 5.20 2.87
C VAL A 22 -3.60 5.52 1.73
N GLY A 23 -3.90 4.57 0.85
CA GLY A 23 -4.91 4.74 -0.19
C GLY A 23 -6.36 4.77 0.32
N CYS A 24 -6.58 4.51 1.62
CA CYS A 24 -7.89 4.62 2.27
C CYS A 24 -8.05 5.90 3.10
N ILE A 25 -7.12 6.86 2.99
CA ILE A 25 -7.14 8.14 3.72
C ILE A 25 -7.47 9.24 2.72
N ASP A 26 -8.63 9.88 2.86
CA ASP A 26 -9.18 10.82 1.89
C ASP A 26 -8.28 12.05 1.67
N GLU A 27 -7.55 12.48 2.69
CA GLU A 27 -6.66 13.63 2.63
C GLU A 27 -5.29 13.33 2.03
N ILE A 28 -4.98 12.06 1.69
CA ILE A 28 -3.67 11.65 1.18
C ILE A 28 -3.77 11.24 -0.29
N ASN A 29 -3.06 11.98 -1.14
CA ASN A 29 -2.76 11.53 -2.50
C ASN A 29 -1.48 10.68 -2.51
N THR A 30 -1.62 9.38 -2.77
CA THR A 30 -0.49 8.44 -2.75
C THR A 30 0.58 8.74 -3.80
N PHE A 31 0.22 9.39 -4.90
CA PHE A 31 1.16 9.78 -5.96
C PHE A 31 2.12 10.91 -5.55
N ASP A 32 1.82 11.63 -4.47
CA ASP A 32 2.69 12.69 -3.95
C ASP A 32 3.84 12.15 -3.07
N ILE A 33 3.81 10.86 -2.71
CA ILE A 33 4.83 10.19 -1.89
C ILE A 33 6.05 9.83 -2.78
N LYS A 34 6.97 10.79 -2.96
CA LYS A 34 8.11 10.66 -3.88
C LYS A 34 9.13 9.59 -3.48
N GLU A 35 9.23 9.23 -2.19
CA GLU A 35 10.16 8.20 -1.75
C GLU A 35 9.70 6.78 -2.13
N VAL A 36 8.44 6.61 -2.53
CA VAL A 36 7.87 5.31 -2.91
C VAL A 36 7.65 5.28 -4.43
N PRO A 37 8.40 4.46 -5.19
CA PRO A 37 8.22 4.40 -6.63
C PRO A 37 6.88 3.78 -7.01
N VAL A 38 6.23 4.36 -8.01
CA VAL A 38 4.99 3.81 -8.59
C VAL A 38 5.34 2.87 -9.73
N ASN A 39 4.83 1.65 -9.69
CA ASN A 39 4.98 0.68 -10.77
C ASN A 39 4.09 1.04 -11.95
N ASP A 40 4.54 0.75 -13.18
CA ASP A 40 3.80 1.04 -14.42
C ASP A 40 2.63 0.08 -14.70
N GLY A 41 2.51 -0.98 -13.90
CA GLY A 41 1.47 -2.01 -14.02
C GLY A 41 1.59 -2.90 -15.26
N GLN A 42 2.64 -2.75 -16.07
CA GLN A 42 2.82 -3.44 -17.34
C GLN A 42 4.08 -4.31 -17.36
N ASN A 43 5.18 -3.84 -16.77
CA ASN A 43 6.46 -4.52 -16.81
C ASN A 43 6.81 -5.07 -15.42
N HIS A 44 6.56 -6.35 -15.20
CA HIS A 44 6.99 -7.00 -13.97
C HIS A 44 8.51 -7.22 -13.99
N PRO A 45 9.25 -7.02 -12.87
CA PRO A 45 10.70 -7.21 -12.83
C PRO A 45 11.19 -8.59 -13.28
N LEU A 46 10.32 -9.60 -13.24
CA LEU A 46 10.62 -10.97 -13.67
C LEU A 46 10.18 -11.30 -15.11
N ASP A 47 9.54 -10.39 -15.85
CA ASP A 47 9.11 -10.66 -17.24
C ASP A 47 10.29 -10.77 -18.21
N LYS A 48 11.42 -10.17 -17.86
CA LYS A 48 12.65 -10.14 -18.69
C LYS A 48 13.61 -11.29 -18.40
N LYS A 49 13.12 -12.39 -17.83
CA LYS A 49 13.94 -13.56 -17.48
C LYS A 49 14.07 -14.54 -18.65
#